data_AF-A0A6L7S4B0-F1
#
_entry.id   AF-A0A6L7S4B0-F1
#
_cell.length_a   1.000
_cell.length_b   1.000
_cell.length_c   1.000
_cell.angle_alpha   90.00
_cell.angle_beta   90.00
_cell.angle_gamma   90.00
#
_symmetry.space_group_name_H-M   'P 1'
#
loop_
_entity.id
_entity.type
_entity.pdbx_description
1 polymer ?
#
loop_
_entity_poly.entity_id
_entity_poly.type
_entity_poly.pdbx_seq_one_letter_code
_entity_poly.pdbx_strand_id
1 'polypeptide(L)'
;EVQANRAALIATIKDSVEDAVENWGIEVTRAEILDVDLDQATRDAMLQQLNAERERRAQVTLAEGEKRAVELAADAELYAAEQAAKARRIQADAEAYATGVVAKAIQDNGLEAARYQVALKQVEALNALGGREGSNTIVVPASAIEAFGDAFKMLKGTSQ
;
A
#
# COMPACT_ATOMS: atom_id res chain seq x y z
N GLU A 1 -20.23 29.44 -25.11
CA GLU A 1 -19.51 30.36 -26.02
C GLU A 1 -20.04 31.79 -26.03
N VAL A 2 -21.36 32.04 -25.92
CA VAL A 2 -21.93 33.41 -25.93
C VAL A 2 -21.34 34.35 -24.86
N GLN A 3 -20.97 33.85 -23.68
CA GLN A 3 -20.31 34.66 -22.63
C GLN A 3 -18.81 34.88 -22.88
N ALA A 4 -18.11 33.89 -23.45
CA ALA A 4 -16.67 33.98 -23.74
C ALA A 4 -16.39 34.96 -24.90
N ASN A 5 -17.37 35.17 -25.79
CA ASN A 5 -17.23 36.03 -26.96
C ASN A 5 -17.87 37.42 -26.78
N ARG A 6 -18.42 37.73 -25.59
CA ARG A 6 -19.07 39.03 -25.33
C ARG A 6 -18.10 40.20 -25.48
N ALA A 7 -16.86 40.06 -25.01
CA ALA A 7 -15.86 41.13 -25.11
C ALA A 7 -15.50 41.45 -26.57
N ALA A 8 -15.29 40.42 -27.40
CA ALA A 8 -15.01 40.61 -28.82
C ALA A 8 -16.22 41.20 -29.55
N LEU A 9 -17.42 40.70 -29.26
CA LEU A 9 -18.66 41.21 -29.86
C LEU A 9 -18.92 42.68 -29.47
N ILE A 10 -18.68 43.05 -28.20
CA ILE A 10 -18.78 44.43 -27.73
C ILE A 10 -17.78 45.34 -28.45
N ALA A 11 -16.54 44.88 -28.66
CA ALA A 11 -15.54 45.63 -29.41
C ALA A 11 -16.01 45.88 -30.85
N THR A 12 -16.44 44.83 -31.55
CA THR A 12 -16.96 44.95 -32.93
C THR A 12 -18.17 45.88 -33.01
N ILE A 13 -19.10 45.80 -32.05
CA ILE A 13 -20.25 46.71 -31.99
C ILE A 13 -19.80 48.15 -31.75
N LYS A 14 -18.86 48.37 -30.82
CA LYS A 14 -18.33 49.70 -30.54
C LYS A 14 -17.73 50.32 -31.79
N ASP A 15 -16.82 49.60 -32.45
CA ASP A 15 -16.14 50.08 -33.66
C ASP A 15 -17.17 50.44 -34.76
N SER A 16 -18.16 49.55 -35.00
CA SER A 16 -19.20 49.80 -35.99
C SER A 16 -20.11 50.99 -35.67
N VAL A 17 -20.35 51.27 -34.39
CA VAL A 17 -21.14 52.45 -33.98
C VAL A 17 -20.29 53.72 -34.08
N GLU A 18 -19.01 53.66 -33.71
CA GLU A 18 -18.05 54.77 -33.78
C GLU A 18 -17.88 55.26 -35.23
N ASP A 19 -17.69 54.33 -36.18
CA ASP A 19 -17.64 54.62 -37.62
C ASP A 19 -18.91 55.33 -38.13
N ALA A 20 -20.08 54.96 -37.59
CA ALA A 20 -21.36 55.51 -38.03
C ALA A 20 -21.61 56.94 -37.53
N VAL A 21 -21.01 57.32 -36.39
CA VAL A 21 -21.25 58.62 -35.73
C VAL A 21 -20.09 59.61 -35.87
N GLU A 22 -18.97 59.20 -36.47
CA GLU A 22 -17.77 60.01 -36.68
C GLU A 22 -18.09 61.33 -37.42
N ASN A 23 -18.91 61.25 -38.48
CA ASN A 23 -19.33 62.42 -39.27
C ASN A 23 -20.21 63.42 -38.49
N TRP A 24 -20.73 63.04 -37.32
CA TRP A 24 -21.55 63.88 -36.46
C TRP A 24 -20.78 64.45 -35.27
N GLY A 25 -19.48 64.11 -35.13
CA GLY A 25 -18.63 64.58 -34.03
C GLY A 25 -19.01 64.01 -32.66
N ILE A 26 -19.65 62.84 -32.62
CA ILE A 26 -20.03 62.14 -31.39
C ILE A 26 -18.94 61.10 -31.07
N GLU A 27 -18.44 61.09 -29.84
CA GLU A 27 -17.43 60.12 -29.37
C GLU A 27 -18.09 58.96 -28.60
N VAL A 28 -17.76 57.72 -28.97
CA VAL A 28 -18.31 56.52 -28.32
C VAL A 28 -17.37 56.05 -27.22
N THR A 29 -17.70 56.35 -25.96
CA THR A 29 -16.84 56.02 -24.81
C THR A 29 -16.91 54.55 -24.37
N ARG A 30 -18.09 53.93 -24.45
CA ARG A 30 -18.31 52.52 -24.03
C ARG A 30 -19.53 51.91 -24.72
N ALA A 31 -19.41 50.64 -25.12
CA ALA A 31 -20.53 49.80 -25.52
C ALA A 31 -20.70 48.66 -24.51
N GLU A 32 -21.95 48.27 -24.23
CA GLU A 32 -22.28 47.17 -23.32
C GLU A 32 -23.52 46.45 -23.83
N ILE A 33 -23.50 45.11 -23.82
CA ILE A 33 -24.67 44.29 -24.12
C ILE A 33 -25.39 44.04 -22.79
N LEU A 34 -26.60 44.55 -22.65
CA LEU A 34 -27.43 44.33 -21.46
C LEU A 34 -28.05 42.93 -21.54
N ASP A 35 -29.22 42.84 -22.16
CA ASP A 35 -29.97 41.59 -22.29
C ASP A 35 -29.94 41.06 -23.72
N VAL A 36 -29.91 39.73 -23.83
CA VAL A 36 -30.05 39.01 -25.09
C VAL A 36 -31.24 38.09 -24.93
N ASP A 37 -32.35 38.43 -25.58
CA ASP A 37 -33.51 37.56 -25.62
C ASP A 37 -33.28 36.43 -26.61
N LEU A 38 -33.28 35.21 -26.08
CA LEU A 38 -33.27 33.98 -26.86
C LEU A 38 -34.69 33.43 -26.89
N ASP A 39 -35.08 32.86 -28.03
CA ASP A 39 -36.35 32.15 -28.13
C ASP A 39 -36.34 30.88 -27.26
N GLN A 40 -37.53 30.36 -26.97
CA GLN A 40 -37.67 29.21 -26.08
C GLN A 40 -36.96 27.96 -26.63
N ALA A 41 -37.06 27.74 -27.95
CA ALA A 41 -36.45 26.61 -28.63
C ALA A 41 -34.91 26.60 -28.50
N THR A 42 -34.25 27.75 -28.67
CA THR A 42 -32.79 27.85 -28.53
C THR A 42 -32.35 27.63 -27.08
N ARG A 43 -33.10 28.17 -26.11
CA ARG A 43 -32.78 27.96 -24.68
C ARG A 43 -32.87 26.49 -24.29
N ASP A 44 -33.93 25.80 -24.72
CA ASP A 44 -34.13 24.39 -24.40
C ASP A 44 -33.04 23.51 -25.06
N ALA A 45 -32.71 23.77 -26.32
CA ALA A 45 -31.61 23.08 -27.01
C ALA A 45 -30.25 23.32 -26.32
N MET A 46 -29.98 24.55 -25.89
CA MET A 46 -28.74 24.90 -25.18
C MET A 46 -28.67 24.21 -23.81
N LEU A 47 -29.78 24.15 -23.07
CA LEU A 47 -29.86 23.42 -21.80
C LEU A 47 -29.60 21.92 -21.99
N GLN A 48 -30.20 21.32 -23.02
CA GLN A 48 -29.98 19.91 -23.35
C GLN A 48 -28.52 19.63 -23.68
N GLN A 49 -27.90 20.47 -24.51
CA GLN A 49 -26.49 20.36 -24.84
C GLN A 49 -25.59 20.51 -23.61
N LEU A 50 -25.90 21.47 -22.73
CA LEU A 50 -25.12 21.74 -21.53
C LEU A 50 -25.22 20.57 -20.53
N ASN A 51 -26.41 19.98 -20.38
CA ASN A 51 -26.60 18.77 -19.59
C ASN A 51 -25.82 17.58 -20.17
N ALA A 52 -25.90 17.36 -21.49
CA ALA A 52 -25.16 16.29 -22.15
C ALA A 52 -23.64 16.45 -22.00
N GLU A 53 -23.11 17.67 -22.17
CA GLU A 53 -21.68 17.94 -21.98
C GLU A 53 -21.27 17.78 -20.52
N ARG A 54 -22.12 18.20 -19.57
CA ARG A 54 -21.86 17.99 -18.14
C ARG A 54 -21.83 16.51 -17.77
N GLU A 55 -22.76 15.72 -18.30
CA GLU A 55 -22.80 14.27 -18.09
C GLU A 55 -21.59 13.59 -18.71
N ARG A 56 -21.22 13.96 -19.96
CA ARG A 56 -20.00 13.48 -20.62
C ARG A 56 -18.76 13.79 -19.78
N ARG A 57 -18.63 15.02 -19.27
CA ARG A 57 -17.50 15.42 -18.40
C ARG A 57 -17.47 14.60 -17.12
N ALA A 58 -18.61 14.41 -16.47
CA ALA A 58 -18.70 13.60 -15.25
C ALA A 58 -18.25 12.16 -15.51
N GLN A 59 -18.69 11.53 -16.61
CA GLN A 59 -18.27 10.18 -16.99
C GLN A 59 -16.77 10.08 -17.26
N VAL A 60 -16.19 11.05 -17.97
CA VAL A 60 -14.73 11.09 -18.20
C VAL A 60 -13.98 11.21 -16.89
N THR A 61 -14.38 12.12 -16.00
CA THR A 61 -13.72 12.29 -14.70
C THR A 61 -13.83 11.05 -13.83
N LEU A 62 -14.97 10.35 -13.84
CA LEU A 62 -15.13 9.08 -13.13
C LEU A 62 -14.20 8.00 -13.69
N ALA A 63 -14.17 7.82 -15.01
CA ALA A 63 -13.31 6.83 -15.66
C ALA A 63 -11.82 7.11 -15.42
N GLU A 64 -11.41 8.38 -15.45
CA GLU A 64 -10.04 8.79 -15.11
C GLU A 64 -9.72 8.51 -13.64
N GLY A 65 -10.66 8.77 -12.74
CA GLY A 65 -10.56 8.45 -11.32
C GLY A 65 -10.39 6.94 -11.06
N GLU A 66 -11.21 6.12 -11.71
CA GLU A 66 -11.13 4.65 -11.61
C GLU A 66 -9.80 4.13 -12.13
N LYS A 67 -9.37 4.58 -13.32
CA LYS A 67 -8.06 4.21 -13.88
C LYS A 67 -6.93 4.54 -12.90
N ARG A 68 -6.94 5.76 -12.36
CA ARG A 68 -5.89 6.21 -11.43
C ARG A 68 -5.92 5.44 -10.11
N ALA A 69 -7.11 5.04 -9.64
CA ALA A 69 -7.25 4.21 -8.45
C ALA A 69 -6.65 2.81 -8.67
N VAL A 70 -6.88 2.20 -9.84
CA VAL A 70 -6.29 0.90 -10.20
C VAL A 70 -4.77 0.98 -10.30
N GLU A 71 -4.24 2.01 -10.94
CA GLU A 71 -2.78 2.24 -11.03
C GLU A 71 -2.15 2.38 -9.64
N LEU A 72 -2.72 3.24 -8.78
CA LEU A 72 -2.23 3.42 -7.41
C LEU A 72 -2.30 2.15 -6.57
N ALA A 73 -3.35 1.34 -6.75
CA ALA A 73 -3.49 0.06 -6.05
C ALA A 73 -2.42 -0.94 -6.50
N ALA A 74 -2.16 -1.03 -7.80
CA ALA A 74 -1.11 -1.89 -8.35
C ALA A 74 0.29 -1.46 -7.88
N ASP A 75 0.56 -0.16 -7.88
CA ASP A 75 1.83 0.39 -7.37
C ASP A 75 2.01 0.09 -5.87
N ALA A 76 0.95 0.22 -5.08
CA ALA A 76 0.97 -0.10 -3.66
C ALA A 76 1.23 -1.60 -3.41
N GLU A 77 0.61 -2.48 -4.20
CA GLU A 77 0.84 -3.93 -4.10
C GLU A 77 2.27 -4.31 -4.47
N LEU A 78 2.80 -3.74 -5.57
CA LEU A 78 4.19 -3.92 -5.98
C LEU A 78 5.14 -3.46 -4.87
N TYR A 79 4.94 -2.25 -4.34
CA TYR A 79 5.77 -1.72 -3.27
C TYR A 79 5.73 -2.61 -2.02
N ALA A 80 4.56 -3.10 -1.63
CA ALA A 80 4.42 -4.01 -0.50
C ALA A 80 5.17 -5.34 -0.73
N ALA A 81 5.06 -5.91 -1.94
CA ALA A 81 5.77 -7.12 -2.32
C ALA A 81 7.30 -6.94 -2.29
N GLU A 82 7.80 -5.80 -2.78
CA GLU A 82 9.21 -5.44 -2.74
C GLU A 82 9.73 -5.30 -1.31
N GLN A 83 8.99 -4.59 -0.43
CA GLN A 83 9.38 -4.46 0.97
C GLN A 83 9.38 -5.82 1.68
N ALA A 84 8.41 -6.67 1.41
CA ALA A 84 8.37 -8.03 1.97
C ALA A 84 9.56 -8.87 1.50
N ALA A 85 9.91 -8.82 0.21
CA ALA A 85 11.08 -9.50 -0.32
C ALA A 85 12.39 -8.98 0.31
N LYS A 86 12.52 -7.65 0.43
CA LYS A 86 13.67 -7.01 1.06
C LYS A 86 13.80 -7.39 2.53
N ALA A 87 12.70 -7.42 3.28
CA ALA A 87 12.68 -7.85 4.67
C ALA A 87 13.16 -9.29 4.82
N ARG A 88 12.66 -10.23 4.00
CA ARG A 88 13.13 -11.63 4.00
C ARG A 88 14.61 -11.74 3.67
N ARG A 89 15.10 -10.96 2.71
CA ARG A 89 16.53 -10.95 2.35
C ARG A 89 17.39 -10.49 3.53
N ILE A 90 17.01 -9.39 4.19
CA ILE A 90 17.72 -8.88 5.38
C ILE A 90 17.72 -9.91 6.51
N GLN A 91 16.58 -10.58 6.74
CA GLN A 91 16.50 -11.63 7.74
C GLN A 91 17.41 -12.82 7.41
N ALA A 92 17.38 -13.29 6.16
CA ALA A 92 18.24 -14.38 5.72
C ALA A 92 19.74 -14.01 5.81
N ASP A 93 20.11 -12.78 5.42
CA ASP A 93 21.46 -12.25 5.56
C ASP A 93 21.89 -12.22 7.04
N ALA A 94 21.00 -11.79 7.94
CA ALA A 94 21.25 -11.75 9.39
C ALA A 94 21.40 -13.15 9.99
N GLU A 95 20.55 -14.11 9.61
CA GLU A 95 20.62 -15.51 10.02
C GLU A 95 21.89 -16.19 9.51
N ALA A 96 22.28 -15.95 8.27
CA ALA A 96 23.52 -16.44 7.68
C ALA A 96 24.74 -15.87 8.43
N TYR A 97 24.72 -14.57 8.74
CA TYR A 97 25.76 -13.93 9.54
C TYR A 97 25.87 -14.53 10.94
N ALA A 98 24.76 -14.66 11.66
CA ALA A 98 24.72 -15.25 12.99
C ALA A 98 25.21 -16.70 12.99
N THR A 99 24.76 -17.50 12.02
CA THR A 99 25.20 -18.89 11.84
C THR A 99 26.69 -18.97 11.53
N GLY A 100 27.22 -18.07 10.70
CA GLY A 100 28.63 -17.98 10.39
C GLY A 100 29.49 -17.63 11.60
N VAL A 101 29.03 -16.69 12.44
CA VAL A 101 29.70 -16.33 13.70
C VAL A 101 29.73 -17.52 14.66
N VAL A 102 28.62 -18.25 14.81
CA VAL A 102 28.55 -19.45 15.65
C VAL A 102 29.46 -20.55 15.09
N ALA A 103 29.43 -20.81 13.78
CA ALA A 103 30.27 -21.82 13.14
C ALA A 103 31.76 -21.52 13.35
N LYS A 104 32.17 -20.26 13.21
CA LYS A 104 33.54 -19.82 13.47
C LYS A 104 33.92 -20.00 14.95
N ALA A 105 33.06 -19.61 15.88
CA ALA A 105 33.28 -19.81 17.31
C ALA A 105 33.40 -21.28 17.72
N ILE A 106 32.65 -22.19 17.06
CA ILE A 106 32.78 -23.64 17.26
C ILE A 106 34.14 -24.14 16.76
N GLN A 107 34.58 -23.66 15.59
CA GLN A 107 35.83 -24.08 14.96
C GLN A 107 37.08 -23.68 15.77
N ASP A 108 37.05 -22.52 16.44
CA ASP A 108 38.23 -21.97 17.14
C ASP A 108 38.53 -22.64 18.50
N ASN A 109 37.56 -23.33 19.15
CA ASN A 109 37.71 -24.30 20.28
C ASN A 109 36.36 -24.60 20.99
N GLY A 110 35.23 -24.50 20.29
CA GLY A 110 33.89 -24.43 20.90
C GLY A 110 33.08 -25.73 20.95
N LEU A 111 33.62 -26.89 20.57
CA LEU A 111 32.84 -28.15 20.52
C LEU A 111 32.27 -28.58 21.88
N GLU A 112 33.01 -28.38 22.97
CA GLU A 112 32.52 -28.62 24.35
C GLU A 112 31.46 -27.59 24.77
N ALA A 113 31.68 -26.30 24.48
CA ALA A 113 30.74 -25.23 24.80
C ALA A 113 29.43 -25.31 23.98
N ALA A 114 29.50 -25.73 22.72
CA ALA A 114 28.35 -25.96 21.87
C ALA A 114 27.50 -27.15 22.37
N ARG A 115 28.14 -28.25 22.80
CA ARG A 115 27.43 -29.37 23.45
C ARG A 115 26.70 -28.92 24.71
N TYR A 116 27.33 -28.08 25.53
CA TYR A 116 26.69 -27.50 26.71
C TYR A 116 25.50 -26.60 26.36
N GLN A 117 25.61 -25.73 25.33
CA GLN A 117 24.49 -24.89 24.88
C GLN A 117 23.32 -25.72 24.31
N VAL A 118 23.60 -26.79 23.57
CA VAL A 118 22.55 -27.70 23.07
C VAL A 118 21.84 -28.39 24.23
N ALA A 119 22.59 -28.84 25.25
CA ALA A 119 22.02 -29.42 26.47
C ALA A 119 21.16 -28.39 27.23
N LEU A 120 21.62 -27.14 27.35
CA LEU A 120 20.88 -26.07 28.02
C LEU A 120 19.56 -25.76 27.31
N LYS A 121 19.57 -25.64 25.97
CA LYS A 121 18.34 -25.45 25.18
C LYS A 121 17.40 -26.64 25.23
N GLN A 122 17.91 -27.87 25.35
CA GLN A 122 17.07 -29.05 25.58
C GLN A 122 16.38 -28.98 26.94
N VAL A 123 17.08 -28.59 28.01
CA VAL A 123 16.49 -28.42 29.34
C VAL A 123 15.46 -27.28 29.36
N GLU A 124 15.74 -26.16 28.69
CA GLU A 124 14.78 -25.06 28.54
C GLU A 124 13.52 -25.49 27.76
N ALA A 125 13.68 -26.25 26.68
CA ALA A 125 12.57 -26.81 25.92
C ALA A 125 11.73 -27.77 26.77
N LEU A 126 12.38 -28.61 27.59
CA LEU A 126 11.69 -29.49 28.55
C LEU A 126 10.95 -28.69 29.62
N ASN A 127 11.52 -27.59 30.14
CA ASN A 127 10.84 -26.71 31.09
C ASN A 127 9.65 -25.97 30.47
N ALA A 128 9.79 -25.49 29.23
CA ALA A 128 8.71 -24.84 28.50
C ALA A 128 7.55 -25.80 28.19
N LEU A 129 7.87 -27.07 27.91
CA LEU A 129 6.87 -28.13 27.72
C LEU A 129 6.23 -28.57 29.05
N GLY A 130 7.02 -28.63 30.15
CA GLY A 130 6.55 -28.99 31.48
C GLY A 130 5.73 -27.90 32.19
N GLY A 131 5.91 -26.63 31.82
CA GLY A 131 5.14 -25.50 32.34
C GLY A 131 3.78 -25.27 31.68
N ARG A 132 3.39 -26.09 30.69
CA ARG A 132 2.10 -25.96 30.00
C ARG A 132 1.02 -26.67 30.80
N GLU A 133 0.17 -25.92 31.52
CA GLU A 133 -1.02 -26.47 32.19
C GLU A 133 -1.89 -27.22 31.17
N GLY A 134 -1.97 -28.55 31.29
CA GLY A 134 -2.91 -29.40 30.54
C GLY A 134 -2.33 -30.41 29.53
N SER A 135 -1.01 -30.61 29.40
CA SER A 135 -0.46 -31.68 28.54
C SER A 135 -0.18 -32.98 29.31
N ASN A 136 -1.05 -33.98 29.14
CA ASN A 136 -0.87 -35.36 29.62
C ASN A 136 0.23 -36.16 28.86
N THR A 137 1.11 -35.50 28.11
CA THR A 137 2.14 -36.14 27.28
C THR A 137 3.51 -35.86 27.88
N ILE A 138 4.07 -36.86 28.56
CA ILE A 138 5.42 -36.80 29.15
C ILE A 138 6.42 -37.23 28.07
N VAL A 139 7.25 -36.30 27.60
CA VAL A 139 8.33 -36.58 26.65
C VAL A 139 9.60 -36.87 27.45
N VAL A 140 10.00 -38.15 27.49
CA VAL A 140 11.20 -38.60 28.21
C VAL A 140 12.35 -38.77 27.23
N PRO A 141 13.53 -38.16 27.48
CA PRO A 141 14.72 -38.40 26.66
C PRO A 141 15.12 -39.88 26.65
N ALA A 142 15.58 -40.40 25.51
CA ALA A 142 15.99 -41.81 25.38
C ALA A 142 17.07 -42.20 26.41
N SER A 143 17.97 -41.28 26.77
CA SER A 143 19.00 -41.49 27.80
C SER A 143 18.43 -41.67 29.21
N ALA A 144 17.29 -41.06 29.52
CA ALA A 144 16.62 -41.29 30.79
C ALA A 144 15.99 -42.69 30.83
N ILE A 145 15.46 -43.19 29.70
CA ILE A 145 14.94 -44.55 29.59
C ILE A 145 16.04 -45.59 29.83
N GLU A 146 17.24 -45.37 29.29
CA GLU A 146 18.40 -46.22 29.54
C GLU A 146 18.82 -46.21 31.02
N ALA A 147 18.90 -45.03 31.64
CA ALA A 147 19.22 -44.90 33.06
C ALA A 147 18.17 -45.55 33.98
N PHE A 148 16.88 -45.44 33.64
CA PHE A 148 15.80 -46.14 34.35
C PHE A 148 15.91 -47.67 34.17
N GLY A 149 16.27 -48.13 32.98
CA GLY A 149 16.50 -49.55 32.70
C GLY A 149 17.67 -50.13 33.50
N ASP A 150 18.78 -49.40 33.58
CA ASP A 150 19.97 -49.82 34.32
C ASP A 150 19.75 -49.78 35.84
N ALA A 151 19.05 -48.75 36.34
CA ALA A 151 18.62 -48.68 37.73
C ALA A 151 17.67 -49.83 38.11
N PHE A 152 16.76 -50.22 37.21
CA PHE A 152 15.85 -51.35 37.45
C PHE A 152 16.58 -52.70 37.45
N LYS A 153 17.59 -52.88 36.59
CA LYS A 153 18.47 -54.06 36.62
C LYS A 153 19.27 -54.14 37.93
N MET A 154 19.79 -53.01 38.41
CA MET A 154 20.46 -52.94 39.72
C MET A 154 19.50 -53.24 40.89
N LEU A 155 18.26 -52.73 40.84
CA LEU A 155 17.25 -52.94 41.88
C LEU A 155 16.69 -54.38 41.89
N LYS A 156 16.58 -55.02 40.73
CA LYS A 156 16.09 -56.40 40.63
C LYS A 156 17.09 -57.44 41.16
N GLY A 157 18.31 -57.01 41.46
CA GLY A 157 19.34 -57.85 42.05
C GLY A 157 19.88 -58.87 41.07
N THR A 158 21.20 -59.00 41.06
CA THR A 158 21.92 -60.11 40.45
C THR A 158 21.53 -61.41 41.19
N SER A 159 20.41 -62.00 40.82
CA SER A 159 20.21 -63.45 40.94
C SER A 159 20.97 -64.06 39.76
N GLN A 160 22.05 -64.78 40.09
CA GLN A 160 22.94 -65.57 39.23
C GLN A 160 22.53 -65.75 37.76
#